data_AF-A0A355U0S2-F1
#
_entry.id   AF-A0A355U0S2-F1
#
_cell.length_a   1.000
_cell.length_b   1.000
_cell.length_c   1.000
_cell.angle_alpha   90.00
_cell.angle_beta   90.00
_cell.angle_gamma   90.00
#
_symmetry.space_group_name_H-M   'P 1'
#
loop_
_entity.id
_entity.type
_entity.pdbx_description
1 polymer ?
#
loop_
_entity_poly.entity_id
_entity_poly.type
_entity_poly.pdbx_seq_one_letter_code
_entity_poly.pdbx_strand_id
1 'polypeptide(L)' 'MKILTADKSLIDTKYAYYIMQTVECDHETHKRYWISEYGRTIIGLPPLNEQLKITSQIEYLFSLLDSGKEP' A
#
# COMPACT_ATOMS: atom_id res chain seq x y z
N MET A 1 15.21 3.90 -22.55
CA MET A 1 14.07 3.42 -21.73
C MET A 1 13.61 4.55 -20.84
N LYS A 2 12.30 4.82 -20.77
CA LYS A 2 11.74 5.78 -19.82
C LYS A 2 11.41 5.02 -18.53
N ILE A 3 12.17 5.29 -17.47
CA ILE A 3 11.88 4.75 -16.15
C ILE A 3 10.73 5.58 -15.58
N LEU A 4 9.62 4.92 -15.23
CA LEU A 4 8.51 5.58 -14.56
C LEU A 4 8.89 5.80 -13.10
N THR A 5 8.64 7.01 -12.61
CA THR A 5 8.80 7.36 -11.21
C THR A 5 7.46 7.79 -10.66
N ALA A 6 7.16 7.41 -9.41
CA ALA A 6 5.96 7.86 -8.73
C ALA A 6 5.97 9.39 -8.58
N ASP A 7 4.79 9.99 -8.66
CA ASP A 7 4.61 11.40 -8.33
C ASP A 7 4.58 11.56 -6.81
N LYS A 8 5.72 12.01 -6.26
CA LYS A 8 5.90 12.23 -4.82
C LYS A 8 5.03 13.34 -4.25
N SER A 9 4.45 14.19 -5.10
CA SER A 9 3.50 15.22 -4.66
C SER A 9 2.10 14.66 -4.42
N LEU A 10 1.78 13.52 -5.05
CA LEU A 10 0.48 12.89 -5.01
C LEU A 10 0.41 11.77 -3.97
N ILE A 11 1.40 10.89 -3.96
CA ILE A 11 1.34 9.65 -3.17
C ILE A 11 2.71 9.27 -2.61
N ASP A 12 2.72 8.87 -1.34
CA ASP A 12 3.84 8.14 -0.76
C ASP A 12 3.82 6.69 -1.24
N THR A 13 4.93 6.23 -1.81
CA THR A 13 5.06 4.85 -2.31
C THR A 13 4.87 3.82 -1.20
N LYS A 14 5.26 4.12 0.05
CA LYS A 14 5.01 3.20 1.18
C LYS A 14 3.54 3.11 1.53
N TYR A 15 2.84 4.24 1.55
CA TYR A 15 1.39 4.25 1.70
C TYR A 15 0.70 3.42 0.61
N ALA A 16 1.11 3.62 -0.66
CA ALA A 16 0.60 2.85 -1.79
C ALA A 16 0.83 1.33 -1.61
N TYR A 17 1.99 0.94 -1.08
CA TYR A 17 2.28 -0.46 -0.76
C TYR A 17 1.33 -1.01 0.31
N TYR A 18 1.16 -0.32 1.43
CA TYR A 18 0.32 -0.80 2.52
C TYR A 18 -1.16 -0.88 2.15
N ILE A 19 -1.69 0.11 1.40
CA ILE A 19 -3.09 0.05 0.95
C ILE A 19 -3.32 -1.05 -0.10
N MET A 20 -2.33 -1.36 -0.93
CA MET A 20 -2.42 -2.48 -1.86
C MET A 20 -2.45 -3.82 -1.13
N GLN A 21 -1.79 -3.94 0.03
CA GLN A 21 -1.85 -5.15 0.84
C GLN A 21 -3.23 -5.44 1.43
N THR A 22 -4.10 -4.43 1.55
CA THR A 22 -5.48 -4.65 2.02
C THR A 22 -6.40 -5.17 0.91
N VAL A 23 -5.92 -5.24 -0.34
CA VAL A 23 -6.71 -5.76 -1.46
C VAL A 23 -6.65 -7.28 -1.45
N GLU A 24 -7.77 -7.92 -1.14
CA GLU A 24 -7.92 -9.36 -1.27
C GLU A 24 -7.87 -9.76 -2.75
N CYS A 25 -6.93 -10.62 -3.09
CA CYS A 25 -6.76 -11.13 -4.45
C CYS A 25 -7.10 -12.62 -4.48
N ASP A 26 -8.08 -13.03 -5.29
CA ASP A 26 -8.31 -14.44 -5.60
C ASP A 26 -7.10 -15.01 -6.36
N HIS A 27 -6.45 -15.97 -5.72
CA HIS A 27 -5.26 -16.66 -6.24
C HIS A 27 -5.53 -18.13 -6.59
N GLU A 28 -6.78 -18.63 -6.49
CA GLU A 28 -7.10 -20.04 -6.72
C GLU A 28 -6.94 -20.45 -8.19
N THR A 29 -7.30 -19.56 -9.11
CA THR A 29 -7.40 -19.90 -10.53
C THR A 29 -6.13 -19.62 -11.35
N HIS A 30 -5.04 -19.18 -10.72
CA HIS A 30 -3.78 -18.76 -11.38
C HIS A 30 -3.97 -17.74 -12.54
N LYS A 31 -5.11 -17.04 -12.59
CA LYS A 31 -5.43 -16.05 -13.63
C LYS A 31 -4.90 -14.67 -13.27
N ARG A 32 -4.47 -13.92 -14.29
CA ARG A 32 -3.96 -12.54 -14.13
C ARG A 32 -5.10 -11.54 -14.26
N TYR A 33 -5.72 -11.20 -13.14
CA TYR A 33 -6.82 -10.23 -13.08
C TYR A 33 -6.39 -8.80 -12.72
N TRP A 34 -5.08 -8.56 -12.59
CA TRP A 34 -4.52 -7.26 -12.19
C TRP A 34 -5.07 -6.07 -12.98
N ILE A 35 -5.11 -6.14 -14.30
CA ILE A 35 -5.52 -5.00 -15.14
C ILE A 35 -7.06 -4.89 -15.24
N SER A 36 -7.75 -6.03 -15.34
CA SER A 36 -9.19 -6.06 -15.59
C SER A 36 -10.02 -5.79 -14.33
N GLU A 37 -9.59 -6.33 -13.19
CA GLU A 37 -10.31 -6.30 -11.92
C GLU A 37 -9.67 -5.29 -10.95
N TYR A 38 -8.41 -5.51 -10.57
CA TYR A 38 -7.78 -4.76 -9.47
C TYR A 38 -7.28 -3.36 -9.86
N GLY A 39 -6.95 -3.14 -11.13
CA GLY A 39 -6.45 -1.84 -11.63
C GLY A 39 -7.51 -0.74 -11.65
N ARG A 40 -8.79 -1.10 -11.45
CA ARG A 40 -9.92 -0.17 -11.34
C ARG A 40 -10.40 0.02 -9.91
N THR A 41 -9.78 -0.64 -8.93
CA THR A 41 -10.16 -0.54 -7.52
C THR A 41 -9.94 0.89 -7.04
N ILE A 42 -10.99 1.49 -6.49
CA ILE A 42 -10.92 2.82 -5.88
C ILE A 42 -10.32 2.67 -4.49
N ILE A 43 -9.22 3.39 -4.23
CA ILE A 43 -8.58 3.46 -2.93
C ILE A 43 -8.77 4.84 -2.31
N GLY A 44 -8.79 4.90 -0.98
CA GLY A 44 -8.72 6.18 -0.27
C GLY A 44 -7.35 6.82 -0.51
N LEU A 45 -7.33 8.10 -0.86
CA LEU A 45 -6.10 8.88 -1.01
C LEU A 45 -6.17 10.12 -0.13
N PRO A 46 -5.79 10.02 1.16
CA PRO A 46 -5.78 11.15 2.07
C PRO A 46 -4.67 12.14 1.71
N PRO A 47 -4.64 13.36 2.30
CA PRO A 47 -3.55 14.31 2.10
C PRO A 47 -2.18 13.71 2.46
N LEU A 48 -1.11 14.16 1.81
CA LEU A 48 0.23 13.57 1.94
C LEU A 48 0.72 13.47 3.41
N ASN A 49 0.41 14.46 4.24
CA ASN A 49 0.77 14.43 5.67
C ASN A 49 0.07 13.26 6.40
N GLU A 50 -1.21 13.01 6.11
CA GLU A 50 -1.94 11.89 6.69
C GLU A 50 -1.42 10.54 6.16
N GLN A 51 -1.05 10.45 4.87
CA GLN A 51 -0.39 9.25 4.33
C GLN A 51 0.90 8.90 5.10
N LEU A 52 1.72 9.91 5.41
CA LEU A 52 2.95 9.72 6.17
C LEU A 52 2.67 9.28 7.62
N LYS A 53 1.69 9.90 8.30
CA LYS A 53 1.29 9.48 9.65
C LYS A 53 0.83 8.03 9.70
N ILE A 54 -0.01 7.63 8.75
CA ILE A 54 -0.49 6.25 8.62
C ILE A 54 0.70 5.30 8.43
N THR A 55 1.59 5.62 7.49
CA THR A 55 2.79 4.82 7.21
C THR A 55 3.68 4.69 8.46
N SER A 56 3.92 5.79 9.18
CA SER A 56 4.71 5.77 10.42
C SER A 56 4.08 4.90 11.49
N GLN A 57 2.75 4.95 11.64
CA GLN A 57 2.05 4.12 12.62
C GLN A 57 2.14 2.63 12.27
N ILE A 58 1.96 2.28 10.99
CA ILE A 58 2.08 0.88 10.53
C ILE A 58 3.49 0.35 10.79
N GLU A 59 4.53 1.11 10.42
CA GLU A 59 5.93 0.73 10.63
C GLU A 59 6.27 0.57 12.13
N TYR A 60 5.74 1.46 12.97
CA TYR A 60 5.88 1.33 14.42
C TYR A 60 5.25 0.03 14.92
N LEU A 61 4.03 -0.29 14.52
CA LEU A 61 3.35 -1.52 14.90
C LEU A 61 4.12 -2.77 14.43
N PHE A 62 4.62 -2.78 13.19
CA PHE A 62 5.46 -3.88 12.71
C PHE A 62 6.76 -4.00 13.50
N SER A 63 7.39 -2.90 13.86
CA SER A 63 8.61 -2.94 14.68
C SER A 63 8.38 -3.56 16.06
N LEU A 64 7.19 -3.35 16.64
CA LEU A 64 6.80 -3.98 17.90
C LEU A 64 6.62 -5.49 17.73
N LEU A 65 5.92 -5.91 16.66
CA LEU A 65 5.74 -7.31 16.31
C LEU A 65 7.08 -8.02 16.09
N ASP A 66 7.99 -7.41 15.33
CA ASP A 66 9.35 -7.94 15.08
C ASP A 66 10.15 -8.07 16.39
N SER A 67 9.91 -7.18 17.35
CA SER A 67 10.55 -7.21 18.67
C SER A 67 9.84 -8.10 19.69
N GLY A 68 8.70 -8.71 19.33
CA GLY A 68 7.87 -9.52 20.23
C GLY A 68 7.24 -8.71 21.38
N LYS A 69 6.98 -7.42 21.17
CA LYS A 69 6.38 -6.51 22.17
C LYS A 69 4.93 -6.19 21.79
N GLU A 70 4.10 -6.00 22.80
CA GLU A 70 2.74 -5.47 22.61
C GLU A 70 2.78 -3.93 22.48
N PRO A 71 1.84 -3.34 21.72
CA PRO A 71 1.77 -1.89 21.48
C PRO A 71 1.34 -1.03 22.67
#